data_AF-A0A955F1W5-F1
#
_entry.id   AF-A0A955F1W5-F1
#
_cell.length_a   1.000
_cell.length_b   1.000
_cell.length_c   1.000
_cell.angle_alpha   90.00
_cell.angle_beta   90.00
_cell.angle_gamma   90.00
#
_symmetry.space_group_name_H-M   'P 1'
#
loop_
_entity.id
_entity.type
_entity.pdbx_description
1 polymer ?
#
loop_
_entity_poly.entity_id
_entity_poly.type
_entity_poly.pdbx_seq_one_letter_code
_entity_poly.pdbx_strand_id
1 'polypeptide(L)'
;MHTTTNRKQPGTTEARASSRVATAIAILLLLSSVARGQILLELDLSEPDQAKRWRPTHDVGELERRFDGLHVPVTGPDPYLRGPVVDLPGGIPLWLHLEVEPDRSGSVQIFWWGVGQHPTEERSVRVPVRRGEVNRRRVSIPALGEGTALRFDPPSTAKACRLKRIAFERRLVHPEPEWEVPALRPARSGDQAVVSGAIAGSLDRAGLSLEVEEQLIAVLAGPLPIVWMDDDETLHEVDTKAGRTIVRNRADANVVDQDWRDDRGTAWHLRRILTAGPIAGSLALSWELTANQDRELL
;
A
#
# COMPACT_ATOMS: atom_id res chain seq x y z
N MET A 1 63.42 0.12 -62.95
CA MET A 1 64.31 -0.40 -61.87
C MET A 1 64.95 0.81 -61.22
N HIS A 2 64.97 0.87 -59.88
CA HIS A 2 65.28 2.00 -58.97
C HIS A 2 64.09 2.73 -58.33
N THR A 3 63.83 2.24 -57.11
CA THR A 3 63.35 2.89 -55.88
C THR A 3 63.89 4.32 -55.67
N THR A 4 63.14 5.20 -54.98
CA THR A 4 63.23 5.47 -53.52
C THR A 4 62.66 6.87 -53.18
N THR A 5 61.95 6.95 -52.04
CA THR A 5 61.89 8.04 -51.03
C THR A 5 61.20 9.38 -51.31
N ASN A 6 59.95 9.40 -50.84
CA ASN A 6 59.32 10.33 -49.89
C ASN A 6 60.22 11.37 -49.15
N ARG A 7 59.87 12.67 -49.24
CA ARG A 7 59.95 13.67 -48.14
C ARG A 7 59.20 14.96 -48.53
N LYS A 8 58.10 15.30 -47.84
CA LYS A 8 57.55 16.67 -47.82
C LYS A 8 56.81 16.95 -46.50
N GLN A 9 57.27 17.98 -45.80
CA GLN A 9 56.57 18.84 -44.83
C GLN A 9 56.99 20.29 -45.20
N PRO A 10 56.37 21.41 -44.75
CA PRO A 10 55.27 21.61 -43.78
C PRO A 10 54.20 22.65 -44.24
N GLY A 11 53.24 23.00 -43.36
CA GLY A 11 52.37 24.19 -43.45
C GLY A 11 50.99 23.97 -42.81
N THR A 12 50.78 24.22 -41.52
CA THR A 12 50.29 25.46 -40.86
C THR A 12 48.77 25.71 -40.94
N THR A 13 48.20 25.92 -39.74
CA THR A 13 46.98 26.68 -39.38
C THR A 13 45.62 26.01 -39.64
N GLU A 14 44.93 25.63 -38.56
CA GLU A 14 43.74 26.38 -38.08
C GLU A 14 43.26 25.82 -36.74
N ALA A 15 43.09 26.72 -35.78
CA ALA A 15 42.42 26.48 -34.52
C ALA A 15 40.91 26.58 -34.72
N ARG A 16 40.13 25.58 -34.30
CA ARG A 16 38.72 25.78 -33.93
C ARG A 16 38.37 25.00 -32.68
N ALA A 17 38.01 25.78 -31.67
CA ALA A 17 37.35 25.37 -30.45
C ALA A 17 35.96 24.81 -30.75
N SER A 18 35.57 23.75 -30.03
CA SER A 18 34.21 23.32 -29.64
C SER A 18 34.28 21.81 -29.37
N SER A 19 33.65 21.21 -28.38
CA SER A 19 32.68 21.65 -27.39
C SER A 19 32.85 20.71 -26.20
N ARG A 20 32.92 21.26 -24.99
CA ARG A 20 32.76 20.49 -23.76
C ARG A 20 31.32 20.02 -23.73
N VAL A 21 31.07 18.72 -23.94
CA VAL A 21 29.77 18.12 -23.61
C VAL A 21 29.68 18.11 -22.09
N ALA A 22 29.10 19.19 -21.55
CA ALA A 22 28.69 19.25 -20.17
C ALA A 22 27.52 18.27 -20.00
N THR A 23 27.78 17.13 -19.37
CA THR A 23 26.76 16.22 -18.87
C THR A 23 25.99 16.96 -17.78
N ALA A 24 24.89 17.60 -18.16
CA ALA A 24 23.89 18.11 -17.22
C ALA A 24 23.12 16.90 -16.69
N ILE A 25 23.51 16.40 -15.52
CA ILE A 25 22.68 15.50 -14.72
C ILE A 25 21.54 16.36 -14.18
N ALA A 26 20.42 16.39 -14.90
CA ALA A 26 19.16 16.89 -14.37
C ALA A 26 18.67 15.88 -13.33
N ILE A 27 18.92 16.18 -12.06
CA ILE A 27 18.25 15.53 -10.93
C ILE A 27 16.79 16.00 -11.00
N LEU A 28 15.96 15.23 -11.70
CA LEU A 28 14.52 15.37 -11.66
C LEU A 28 14.08 14.87 -10.27
N LEU A 29 13.99 15.80 -9.31
CA LEU A 29 13.26 15.57 -8.06
C LEU A 29 11.79 15.41 -8.46
N LEU A 30 11.40 14.18 -8.82
CA LEU A 30 10.02 13.75 -8.81
C LEU A 30 9.53 13.93 -7.37
N LEU A 31 8.82 15.04 -7.16
CA LEU A 31 7.94 15.20 -6.03
C LEU A 31 6.90 14.10 -6.18
N SER A 32 7.17 12.95 -5.56
CA SER A 32 6.16 11.94 -5.31
C SER A 32 5.11 12.59 -4.41
N SER A 33 4.09 13.20 -5.01
CA SER A 33 2.82 13.43 -4.34
C SER A 33 2.23 12.06 -4.09
N VAL A 34 2.71 11.39 -3.04
CA VAL A 34 1.97 10.29 -2.43
C VAL A 34 0.60 10.90 -2.14
N ALA A 35 -0.44 10.36 -2.77
CA ALA A 35 -1.83 10.70 -2.48
C ALA A 35 -2.03 10.52 -0.97
N ARG A 36 -1.86 11.61 -0.22
CA ARG A 36 -2.16 11.61 1.21
C ARG A 36 -3.66 11.65 1.25
N GLY A 37 -4.25 10.54 1.70
CA GLY A 37 -5.69 10.46 1.93
C GLY A 37 -6.17 11.72 2.65
N GLN A 38 -7.28 12.27 2.19
CA GLN A 38 -7.79 13.55 2.68
C GLN A 38 -8.06 13.47 4.19
N ILE A 39 -7.29 14.21 4.99
CA ILE A 39 -7.59 14.43 6.41
C ILE A 39 -8.85 15.30 6.48
N LEU A 40 -9.93 14.70 6.99
CA LEU A 40 -11.23 15.34 7.12
C LEU A 40 -11.32 16.18 8.39
N LEU A 41 -10.68 15.70 9.45
CA LEU A 41 -10.61 16.36 10.74
C LEU A 41 -9.32 15.98 11.44
N GLU A 42 -8.63 16.97 11.98
CA GLU A 42 -7.48 16.77 12.86
C GLU A 42 -7.73 17.42 14.21
N LEU A 43 -7.56 16.62 15.26
CA LEU A 43 -7.53 17.03 16.65
C LEU A 43 -6.08 16.99 17.17
N ASP A 44 -5.32 18.08 16.97
CA ASP A 44 -3.97 18.25 17.51
C ASP A 44 -4.05 18.76 18.95
N LEU A 45 -3.64 17.94 19.92
CA LEU A 45 -3.77 18.28 21.34
C LEU A 45 -2.55 19.00 21.91
N SER A 46 -1.54 19.29 21.08
CA SER A 46 -0.55 20.32 21.40
C SER A 46 -1.17 21.72 21.32
N GLU A 47 -2.24 21.88 20.53
CA GLU A 47 -2.97 23.14 20.39
C GLU A 47 -3.89 23.39 21.60
N PRO A 48 -3.72 24.51 22.33
CA PRO A 48 -4.44 24.76 23.57
C PRO A 48 -5.96 24.75 23.44
N ASP A 49 -6.50 25.26 22.34
CA ASP A 49 -7.95 25.33 22.13
C ASP A 49 -8.59 23.98 21.85
N GLN A 50 -7.82 23.07 21.24
CA GLN A 50 -8.27 21.70 21.01
C GLN A 50 -8.19 20.89 22.29
N ALA A 51 -7.09 21.01 23.03
CA ALA A 51 -6.89 20.32 24.30
C ALA A 51 -7.97 20.70 25.35
N LYS A 52 -8.41 21.97 25.39
CA LYS A 52 -9.50 22.44 26.27
C LYS A 52 -10.86 21.78 26.02
N ARG A 53 -11.08 21.18 24.84
CA ARG A 53 -12.35 20.51 24.49
C ARG A 53 -12.48 19.14 25.14
N TRP A 54 -11.39 18.62 25.72
CA TRP A 54 -11.38 17.36 26.45
C TRP A 54 -11.62 17.59 27.94
N ARG A 55 -12.38 16.68 28.56
CA ARG A 55 -12.73 16.76 29.98
C ARG A 55 -12.54 15.43 30.68
N PRO A 56 -11.88 15.38 31.85
CA PRO A 56 -11.79 14.16 32.64
C PRO A 56 -13.21 13.76 33.05
N THR A 57 -13.53 12.47 33.01
CA THR A 57 -14.89 12.01 33.35
C THR A 57 -14.89 10.96 34.46
N HIS A 58 -13.99 9.98 34.42
CA HIS A 58 -13.91 8.93 35.42
C HIS A 58 -12.47 8.45 35.55
N ASP A 59 -11.99 8.21 36.77
CA ASP A 59 -10.63 7.73 37.10
C ASP A 59 -9.48 8.43 36.37
N VAL A 60 -9.69 9.71 36.03
CA VAL A 60 -8.71 10.58 35.39
C VAL A 60 -8.55 11.81 36.25
N GLY A 61 -7.29 12.17 36.53
CA GLY A 61 -6.94 13.37 37.29
C GLY A 61 -7.17 14.66 36.49
N GLU A 62 -6.68 15.78 37.02
CA GLU A 62 -6.71 17.04 36.29
C GLU A 62 -5.88 16.92 35.00
N LEU A 63 -6.48 17.30 33.87
CA LEU A 63 -5.81 17.24 32.57
C LEU A 63 -4.79 18.37 32.46
N GLU A 64 -3.54 18.03 32.16
CA GLU A 64 -2.48 19.01 31.99
C GLU A 64 -2.20 19.23 30.50
N ARG A 65 -2.41 20.45 30.03
CA ARG A 65 -2.06 20.83 28.66
C ARG A 65 -0.57 21.09 28.57
N ARG A 66 0.09 20.49 27.58
CA ARG A 66 1.51 20.68 27.31
C ARG A 66 1.73 20.93 25.83
N PHE A 67 2.87 21.53 25.48
CA PHE A 67 3.23 21.82 24.08
C PHE A 67 3.40 20.56 23.22
N ASP A 68 3.48 19.39 23.85
CA ASP A 68 3.66 18.10 23.19
C ASP A 68 2.43 17.19 23.31
N GLY A 69 1.29 17.74 23.75
CA GLY A 69 0.00 17.04 23.83
C GLY A 69 -0.74 17.23 25.15
N LEU A 70 -1.84 16.50 25.30
CA LEU A 70 -2.63 16.46 26.52
C LEU A 70 -2.11 15.35 27.44
N HIS A 71 -1.60 15.73 28.61
CA HIS A 71 -1.19 14.78 29.64
C HIS A 71 -2.42 14.38 30.47
N VAL A 72 -2.66 13.07 30.55
CA VAL A 72 -3.83 12.43 31.13
C VAL A 72 -3.39 11.56 32.31
N PRO A 73 -3.47 12.07 33.56
CA PRO A 73 -3.18 11.28 34.75
C PRO A 73 -4.27 10.23 34.96
N VAL A 74 -3.89 8.98 35.22
CA VAL A 74 -4.79 7.87 35.56
C VAL A 74 -4.80 7.69 37.07
N THR A 75 -5.98 7.80 37.69
CA THR A 75 -6.14 7.78 39.15
C THR A 75 -6.90 6.57 39.66
N GLY A 76 -7.41 5.71 38.78
CA GLY A 76 -8.22 4.54 39.15
C GLY A 76 -8.31 3.50 38.02
N PRO A 77 -9.10 2.43 38.24
CA PRO A 77 -9.13 1.26 37.36
C PRO A 77 -9.90 1.43 36.04
N ASP A 78 -10.80 2.41 35.91
CA ASP A 78 -11.60 2.65 34.69
C ASP A 78 -11.45 4.10 34.18
N PRO A 79 -10.24 4.48 33.73
CA PRO A 79 -9.98 5.85 33.32
C PRO A 79 -10.60 6.18 31.96
N TYR A 80 -11.34 7.28 31.88
CA TYR A 80 -11.74 7.84 30.59
C TYR A 80 -12.01 9.36 30.64
N LEU A 81 -11.85 9.98 29.48
CA LEU A 81 -12.18 11.37 29.22
C LEU A 81 -13.10 11.49 28.00
N ARG A 82 -13.97 12.50 28.06
CA ARG A 82 -14.84 12.87 26.95
C ARG A 82 -14.16 13.94 26.11
N GLY A 83 -14.15 13.70 24.80
CA GLY A 83 -13.67 14.64 23.80
C GLY A 83 -14.78 15.54 23.27
N PRO A 84 -14.46 16.33 22.24
CA PRO A 84 -15.45 17.14 21.57
C PRO A 84 -16.52 16.32 20.84
N VAL A 85 -17.65 16.97 20.58
CA VAL A 85 -18.54 16.60 19.47
C VAL A 85 -17.93 17.15 18.18
N VAL A 86 -17.92 16.31 17.14
CA VAL A 86 -17.30 16.61 15.84
C VAL A 86 -18.26 16.25 14.71
N ASP A 87 -18.13 16.97 13.60
CA ASP A 87 -18.88 16.69 12.38
C ASP A 87 -17.98 15.98 11.38
N LEU A 88 -18.39 14.77 10.98
CA LEU A 88 -17.69 13.94 10.01
C LEU A 88 -18.66 13.56 8.89
N PRO A 89 -18.18 13.30 7.66
CA PRO A 89 -19.07 12.87 6.58
C PRO A 89 -19.73 11.53 6.93
N GLY A 90 -21.04 11.46 6.71
CA GLY A 90 -21.79 10.21 6.77
C GLY A 90 -21.52 9.32 5.55
N GLY A 91 -21.72 8.00 5.70
CA GLY A 91 -21.65 7.04 4.59
C GLY A 91 -20.25 6.70 4.07
N ILE A 92 -19.21 7.40 4.53
CA ILE A 92 -17.83 7.17 4.12
C ILE A 92 -17.05 6.51 5.28
N PRO A 93 -16.53 5.28 5.12
CA PRO A 93 -15.68 4.68 6.14
C PRO A 93 -14.41 5.49 6.33
N LEU A 94 -13.82 5.40 7.52
CA LEU A 94 -12.69 6.26 7.90
C LEU A 94 -11.48 5.44 8.33
N TRP A 95 -10.31 6.08 8.21
CA TRP A 95 -9.13 5.75 8.97
C TRP A 95 -9.05 6.67 10.18
N LEU A 96 -8.97 6.09 11.37
CA LEU A 96 -8.61 6.79 12.59
C LEU A 96 -7.09 6.76 12.76
N HIS A 97 -6.49 7.94 12.83
CA HIS A 97 -5.10 8.13 13.20
C HIS A 97 -5.01 8.54 14.66
N LEU A 98 -4.19 7.82 15.42
CA LEU A 98 -3.96 8.08 16.83
C LEU A 98 -2.47 8.21 17.09
N GLU A 99 -2.08 9.29 17.77
CA GLU A 99 -0.74 9.48 18.31
C GLU A 99 -0.80 9.59 19.82
N VAL A 100 -0.21 8.61 20.49
CA VAL A 100 -0.30 8.46 21.94
C VAL A 100 0.99 7.92 22.52
N GLU A 101 1.38 8.42 23.69
CA GLU A 101 2.60 8.01 24.39
C GLU A 101 2.23 7.64 25.83
N PRO A 102 2.04 6.35 26.13
CA PRO A 102 1.70 5.90 27.48
C PRO A 102 2.96 5.66 28.33
N ASP A 103 2.84 5.85 29.65
CA ASP A 103 3.92 5.51 30.59
C ASP A 103 4.03 4.00 30.87
N ARG A 104 3.05 3.22 30.40
CA ARG A 104 2.96 1.76 30.52
C ARG A 104 2.33 1.15 29.27
N SER A 105 2.82 -0.02 28.87
CA SER A 105 2.23 -0.77 27.76
C SER A 105 0.84 -1.27 28.13
N GLY A 106 -0.01 -1.45 27.12
CA GLY A 106 -1.38 -1.92 27.30
C GLY A 106 -2.21 -1.64 26.06
N SER A 107 -3.46 -1.27 26.25
CA SER A 107 -4.33 -0.82 25.17
C SER A 107 -4.96 0.52 25.53
N VAL A 108 -5.13 1.35 24.51
CA VAL A 108 -6.06 2.48 24.55
C VAL A 108 -7.33 2.11 23.82
N GLN A 109 -8.43 2.79 24.12
CA GLN A 109 -9.68 2.59 23.41
C GLN A 109 -10.29 3.94 23.04
N ILE A 110 -10.84 4.01 21.84
CA ILE A 110 -11.56 5.18 21.34
C ILE A 110 -12.99 4.75 21.11
N PHE A 111 -13.92 5.43 21.77
CA PHE A 111 -15.36 5.25 21.59
C PHE A 111 -15.95 6.40 20.79
N TRP A 112 -17.01 6.12 20.06
CA TRP A 112 -17.79 7.12 19.34
C TRP A 112 -19.29 6.83 19.45
N TRP A 113 -20.12 7.88 19.39
CA TRP A 113 -21.57 7.73 19.32
C TRP A 113 -22.20 9.00 18.74
N GLY A 114 -23.34 8.85 18.05
CA GLY A 114 -24.10 9.98 17.50
C GLY A 114 -25.04 10.62 18.52
N VAL A 115 -25.79 11.63 18.07
CA VAL A 115 -26.79 12.35 18.86
C VAL A 115 -27.83 11.38 19.45
N GLY A 116 -28.10 11.51 20.75
CA GLY A 116 -29.08 10.67 21.46
C GLY A 116 -28.62 9.23 21.73
N GLN A 117 -27.37 8.89 21.41
CA GLN A 117 -26.80 7.56 21.64
C GLN A 117 -25.81 7.58 22.82
N HIS A 118 -25.28 6.40 23.18
CA HIS A 118 -24.29 6.21 24.24
C HIS A 118 -23.12 5.36 23.72
N PRO A 119 -21.93 5.44 24.36
CA PRO A 119 -20.79 4.60 23.99
C PRO A 119 -21.09 3.12 24.26
N THR A 120 -20.69 2.24 23.33
CA THR A 120 -20.76 0.78 23.46
C THR A 120 -19.46 0.15 22.94
N GLU A 121 -19.15 -1.08 23.33
CA GLU A 121 -17.94 -1.80 22.87
C GLU A 121 -17.93 -1.97 21.35
N GLU A 122 -19.08 -2.21 20.72
CA GLU A 122 -19.22 -2.33 19.26
C GLU A 122 -18.92 -1.01 18.53
N ARG A 123 -19.00 0.11 19.24
CA ARG A 123 -18.72 1.47 18.73
C ARG A 123 -17.44 2.01 19.30
N SER A 124 -16.44 1.15 19.29
CA SER A 124 -15.12 1.48 19.77
C SER A 124 -14.05 0.74 19.00
N VAL A 125 -12.82 1.22 19.14
CA VAL A 125 -11.65 0.52 18.64
C VAL A 125 -10.58 0.49 19.73
N ARG A 126 -10.08 -0.72 20.00
CA ARG A 126 -9.01 -0.95 20.96
C ARG A 126 -7.67 -1.08 20.24
N VAL A 127 -6.69 -0.32 20.68
CA VAL A 127 -5.40 -0.20 20.01
C VAL A 127 -4.26 -0.55 20.97
N PRO A 128 -3.41 -1.53 20.65
CA PRO A 128 -2.27 -1.86 21.49
C PRO A 128 -1.18 -0.78 21.40
N VAL A 129 -0.65 -0.42 22.56
CA VAL A 129 0.35 0.62 22.73
C VAL A 129 1.54 0.13 23.56
N ARG A 130 2.73 0.62 23.22
CA ARG A 130 4.00 0.30 23.90
C ARG A 130 4.44 1.49 24.75
N ARG A 131 4.96 1.19 25.93
CA ARG A 131 5.55 2.18 26.84
C ARG A 131 6.72 2.93 26.20
N GLY A 132 6.84 4.22 26.50
CA GLY A 132 8.08 4.99 26.32
C GLY A 132 8.38 5.41 24.88
N GLU A 133 7.42 5.21 23.98
CA GLU A 133 7.52 5.61 22.58
C GLU A 133 6.21 6.27 22.14
N VAL A 134 6.31 7.18 21.18
CA VAL A 134 5.12 7.71 20.50
C VAL A 134 4.55 6.62 19.60
N ASN A 135 3.39 6.09 19.99
CA ASN A 135 2.65 5.11 19.21
C ASN A 135 1.83 5.84 18.16
N ARG A 136 2.19 5.70 16.89
CA ARG A 136 1.39 6.14 15.75
C ARG A 136 0.60 4.96 15.21
N ARG A 137 -0.71 5.10 15.17
CA ARG A 137 -1.64 4.02 14.82
C ARG A 137 -2.65 4.52 13.81
N ARG A 138 -2.89 3.71 12.78
CA ARG A 138 -3.93 3.92 11.78
C ARG A 138 -4.86 2.72 11.82
N VAL A 139 -6.14 2.94 12.09
CA VAL A 139 -7.11 1.84 12.27
C VAL A 139 -8.39 2.13 11.49
N SER A 140 -8.94 1.11 10.86
CA SER A 140 -10.19 1.23 10.11
C SER A 140 -11.36 1.34 11.08
N ILE A 141 -12.24 2.29 10.83
CA ILE A 141 -13.49 2.48 11.57
C ILE A 141 -14.64 2.71 10.57
N PRO A 142 -15.91 2.51 10.98
CA PRO A 142 -17.06 2.83 10.13
C PRO A 142 -17.20 4.35 9.91
N ALA A 143 -18.15 4.72 9.05
CA ALA A 143 -18.60 6.10 8.94
C ALA A 143 -19.24 6.55 10.26
N LEU A 144 -18.93 7.77 10.72
CA LEU A 144 -19.41 8.28 12.01
C LEU A 144 -20.54 9.31 11.87
N GLY A 145 -20.48 10.18 10.85
CA GLY A 145 -21.50 11.21 10.60
C GLY A 145 -21.38 12.45 11.49
N GLU A 146 -22.29 13.40 11.26
CA GLU A 146 -22.38 14.66 12.01
C GLU A 146 -22.76 14.44 13.48
N GLY A 147 -22.35 15.37 14.35
CA GLY A 147 -22.69 15.31 15.78
C GLY A 147 -22.09 14.11 16.52
N THR A 148 -20.97 13.56 16.04
CA THR A 148 -20.28 12.43 16.67
C THR A 148 -19.55 12.88 17.93
N ALA A 149 -19.90 12.31 19.08
CA ALA A 149 -19.17 12.49 20.32
C ALA A 149 -18.04 11.46 20.45
N LEU A 150 -16.93 11.86 21.08
CA LEU A 150 -15.75 11.01 21.28
C LEU A 150 -15.48 10.74 22.76
N ARG A 151 -14.96 9.56 23.07
CA ARG A 151 -14.35 9.22 24.36
C ARG A 151 -13.03 8.51 24.13
N PHE A 152 -12.03 8.85 24.94
CA PHE A 152 -10.73 8.20 24.95
C PHE A 152 -10.51 7.55 26.30
N ASP A 153 -10.02 6.32 26.26
CA ASP A 153 -9.69 5.50 27.41
C ASP A 153 -8.19 5.22 27.35
N PRO A 154 -7.38 5.84 28.24
CA PRO A 154 -5.98 5.49 28.37
C PRO A 154 -5.83 4.05 28.93
N PRO A 155 -4.63 3.47 28.92
CA PRO A 155 -4.43 2.14 29.50
C PRO A 155 -4.73 2.17 31.00
N SER A 156 -5.66 1.32 31.47
CA SER A 156 -6.11 1.29 32.87
C SER A 156 -5.02 0.99 33.91
N THR A 157 -3.89 0.43 33.46
CA THR A 157 -2.76 0.10 34.34
C THR A 157 -1.64 1.13 34.31
N ALA A 158 -1.76 2.17 33.49
CA ALA A 158 -0.84 3.30 33.40
C ALA A 158 -1.00 4.24 34.61
N LYS A 159 0.02 5.05 34.92
CA LYS A 159 -0.16 6.19 35.84
C LYS A 159 -0.49 7.46 35.06
N ALA A 160 -0.02 7.53 33.82
CA ALA A 160 -0.33 8.62 32.91
C ALA A 160 -0.21 8.20 31.45
N CYS A 161 -0.89 8.95 30.60
CA CYS A 161 -0.81 8.83 29.15
C CYS A 161 -0.77 10.22 28.53
N ARG A 162 0.03 10.39 27.47
CA ARG A 162 0.01 11.63 26.67
C ARG A 162 -0.72 11.37 25.36
N LEU A 163 -1.87 12.00 25.20
CA LEU A 163 -2.63 12.00 23.96
C LEU A 163 -2.18 13.19 23.11
N LYS A 164 -1.58 12.92 21.95
CA LYS A 164 -0.97 13.96 21.12
C LYS A 164 -1.89 14.37 19.98
N ARG A 165 -2.44 13.40 19.25
CA ARG A 165 -3.24 13.65 18.05
C ARG A 165 -4.31 12.59 17.86
N ILE A 166 -5.49 13.03 17.41
CA ILE A 166 -6.54 12.18 16.84
C ILE A 166 -6.91 12.77 15.50
N ALA A 167 -6.84 12.03 14.40
CA ALA A 167 -7.29 12.51 13.10
C ALA A 167 -8.14 11.48 12.38
N PHE A 168 -9.02 11.97 11.53
CA PHE A 168 -9.91 11.17 10.69
C PHE A 168 -9.57 11.44 9.24
N GLU A 169 -9.25 10.38 8.52
CA GLU A 169 -8.95 10.38 7.10
C GLU A 169 -10.04 9.58 6.38
N ARG A 170 -10.42 10.00 5.18
CA ARG A 170 -11.27 9.19 4.30
C ARG A 170 -10.62 7.83 4.06
N ARG A 171 -11.36 6.74 4.26
CA ARG A 171 -10.93 5.40 3.87
C ARG A 171 -11.61 5.00 2.58
N LEU A 172 -10.84 4.88 1.52
CA LEU A 172 -11.31 4.25 0.31
C LEU A 172 -11.51 2.76 0.57
N VAL A 173 -12.70 2.27 0.23
CA VAL A 173 -13.01 0.84 0.24
C VAL A 173 -13.15 0.45 -1.22
N HIS A 174 -12.17 -0.31 -1.69
CA HIS A 174 -12.20 -0.85 -3.02
C HIS A 174 -13.14 -2.07 -3.02
N PRO A 175 -14.03 -2.21 -4.02
CA PRO A 175 -14.73 -3.46 -4.20
C PRO A 175 -13.69 -4.57 -4.39
N GLU A 176 -13.92 -5.72 -3.76
CA GLU A 176 -13.13 -6.90 -4.07
C GLU A 176 -13.33 -7.22 -5.55
N PRO A 177 -12.25 -7.44 -6.33
CA PRO A 177 -12.42 -7.77 -7.74
C PRO A 177 -13.20 -9.06 -7.89
N GLU A 178 -14.01 -9.15 -8.94
CA GLU A 178 -14.69 -10.39 -9.29
C GLU A 178 -13.66 -11.40 -9.82
N TRP A 179 -13.24 -12.31 -8.95
CA TRP A 179 -12.34 -13.39 -9.34
C TRP A 179 -13.08 -14.41 -10.20
N GLU A 180 -12.64 -14.61 -11.44
CA GLU A 180 -13.11 -15.73 -12.24
C GLU A 180 -12.69 -17.05 -11.61
N VAL A 181 -13.65 -17.96 -11.39
CA VAL A 181 -13.34 -19.32 -10.98
C VAL A 181 -12.54 -19.97 -12.11
N PRO A 182 -11.28 -20.39 -11.88
CA PRO A 182 -10.49 -20.99 -12.94
C PRO A 182 -11.16 -22.26 -13.46
N ALA A 183 -11.35 -22.35 -14.78
CA ALA A 183 -11.79 -23.60 -15.38
C ALA A 183 -10.68 -24.65 -15.21
N LEU A 184 -11.01 -25.79 -14.57
CA LEU A 184 -10.11 -26.94 -14.52
C LEU A 184 -9.86 -27.41 -15.96
N ARG A 185 -8.64 -27.20 -16.45
CA ARG A 185 -8.20 -27.70 -17.75
C ARG A 185 -7.03 -28.64 -17.49
N PRO A 186 -7.13 -29.93 -17.84
CA PRO A 186 -5.95 -30.79 -17.86
C PRO A 186 -4.94 -30.21 -18.86
N ALA A 187 -3.64 -30.38 -18.59
CA ALA A 187 -2.60 -29.99 -19.55
C ALA A 187 -2.91 -30.63 -20.92
N ARG A 188 -2.86 -29.84 -22.01
CA ARG A 188 -3.10 -30.43 -23.33
C ARG A 188 -1.92 -31.33 -23.68
N SER A 189 -2.20 -32.48 -24.27
CA SER A 189 -1.15 -33.30 -24.88
C SER A 189 -0.40 -32.46 -25.92
N GLY A 190 0.89 -32.17 -25.65
CA GLY A 190 1.73 -31.30 -26.47
C GLY A 190 2.09 -29.96 -25.82
N ASP A 191 1.47 -29.57 -24.70
CA ASP A 191 1.95 -28.45 -23.89
C ASP A 191 3.28 -28.87 -23.24
N GLN A 192 4.36 -28.12 -23.53
CA GLN A 192 5.65 -28.36 -22.88
C GLN A 192 5.54 -27.92 -21.41
N ALA A 193 5.16 -28.85 -20.55
CA ALA A 193 5.16 -28.64 -19.11
C ALA A 193 6.60 -28.53 -18.60
N VAL A 194 6.79 -27.67 -17.61
CA VAL A 194 8.03 -27.60 -16.85
C VAL A 194 7.95 -28.65 -15.75
N VAL A 195 8.92 -29.56 -15.72
CA VAL A 195 8.91 -30.71 -14.81
C VAL A 195 10.04 -30.61 -13.78
N SER A 196 9.73 -30.90 -12.52
CA SER A 196 10.70 -31.02 -11.43
C SER A 196 10.29 -32.17 -10.51
N GLY A 197 10.97 -33.30 -10.62
CA GLY A 197 10.60 -34.52 -9.90
C GLY A 197 9.20 -35.00 -10.31
N ALA A 198 8.32 -35.22 -9.34
CA ALA A 198 6.94 -35.63 -9.56
C ALA A 198 5.98 -34.47 -9.92
N ILE A 199 6.45 -33.22 -9.84
CA ILE A 199 5.62 -32.03 -10.10
C ILE A 199 5.83 -31.56 -11.53
N ALA A 200 4.73 -31.31 -12.24
CA ALA A 200 4.71 -30.67 -13.54
C ALA A 200 3.86 -29.40 -13.48
N GLY A 201 4.28 -28.34 -14.17
CA GLY A 201 3.50 -27.12 -14.27
C GLY A 201 3.45 -26.60 -15.70
N SER A 202 2.29 -26.11 -16.11
CA SER A 202 2.11 -25.44 -17.39
C SER A 202 1.63 -24.01 -17.16
N LEU A 203 2.20 -23.06 -17.89
CA LEU A 203 1.83 -21.65 -17.81
C LEU A 203 1.50 -21.16 -19.21
N ASP A 204 0.30 -20.63 -19.39
CA ASP A 204 -0.18 -20.12 -20.67
C ASP A 204 -1.03 -18.84 -20.50
N ARG A 205 -1.79 -18.48 -21.55
CA ARG A 205 -2.70 -17.33 -21.51
C ARG A 205 -3.81 -17.53 -20.46
N ALA A 206 -4.35 -18.74 -20.34
CA ALA A 206 -5.46 -19.06 -19.45
C ALA A 206 -5.02 -19.16 -17.99
N GLY A 207 -3.72 -19.33 -17.72
CA GLY A 207 -3.15 -19.25 -16.40
C GLY A 207 -2.11 -20.32 -16.12
N LEU A 208 -2.04 -20.77 -14.87
CA LEU A 208 -1.14 -21.83 -14.41
C LEU A 208 -1.95 -23.08 -14.09
N SER A 209 -1.47 -24.25 -14.55
CA SER A 209 -1.90 -25.55 -14.03
C SER A 209 -0.71 -26.24 -13.36
N LEU A 210 -1.00 -26.96 -12.27
CA LEU A 210 -0.02 -27.74 -11.51
C LEU A 210 -0.52 -29.18 -11.37
N GLU A 211 0.35 -30.11 -11.71
CA GLU A 211 0.12 -31.55 -11.66
C GLU A 211 1.17 -32.21 -10.77
N VAL A 212 0.77 -33.26 -10.04
CA VAL A 212 1.66 -34.15 -9.30
C VAL A 212 1.34 -35.57 -9.72
N GLU A 213 2.33 -36.31 -10.22
CA GLU A 213 2.14 -37.68 -10.74
C GLU A 213 0.98 -37.75 -11.77
N GLU A 214 0.95 -36.78 -12.70
CA GLU A 214 -0.07 -36.65 -13.75
C GLU A 214 -1.50 -36.32 -13.25
N GLN A 215 -1.66 -36.03 -11.94
CA GLN A 215 -2.91 -35.59 -11.37
C GLN A 215 -2.92 -34.06 -11.18
N LEU A 216 -3.90 -33.38 -11.76
CA LEU A 216 -4.13 -31.95 -11.55
C LEU A 216 -4.47 -31.65 -10.08
N ILE A 217 -3.64 -30.84 -9.42
CA ILE A 217 -3.81 -30.48 -8.00
C ILE A 217 -4.17 -29.01 -7.79
N ALA A 218 -3.80 -28.12 -8.71
CA ALA A 218 -4.10 -26.69 -8.59
C ALA A 218 -4.16 -26.00 -9.96
N VAL A 219 -4.98 -24.96 -10.01
CA VAL A 219 -5.10 -24.04 -11.15
C VAL A 219 -5.15 -22.61 -10.65
N LEU A 220 -4.52 -21.70 -11.37
CA LEU A 220 -4.64 -20.26 -11.18
C LEU A 220 -5.11 -19.66 -12.50
N ALA A 221 -6.23 -18.93 -12.48
CA ALA A 221 -6.72 -18.25 -13.68
C ALA A 221 -5.78 -17.09 -14.06
N GLY A 222 -5.65 -16.89 -15.36
CA GLY A 222 -5.03 -15.70 -15.94
C GLY A 222 -5.90 -15.12 -17.05
N PRO A 223 -5.74 -13.82 -17.33
CA PRO A 223 -4.94 -12.84 -16.59
C PRO A 223 -5.61 -12.37 -15.28
N LEU A 224 -4.80 -11.99 -14.28
CA LEU A 224 -5.31 -11.41 -13.04
C LEU A 224 -5.84 -9.99 -13.31
N PRO A 225 -6.92 -9.54 -12.64
CA PRO A 225 -7.35 -8.16 -12.69
C PRO A 225 -6.24 -7.25 -12.14
N ILE A 226 -6.02 -6.13 -12.80
CA ILE A 226 -5.12 -5.07 -12.33
C ILE A 226 -5.96 -3.85 -12.09
N VAL A 227 -5.95 -3.39 -10.84
CA VAL A 227 -6.63 -2.17 -10.41
C VAL A 227 -5.57 -1.19 -9.96
N TRP A 228 -5.72 0.05 -10.39
CA TRP A 228 -4.87 1.14 -9.97
C TRP A 228 -5.71 2.36 -9.63
N MET A 229 -5.12 3.30 -8.89
CA MET A 229 -5.78 4.52 -8.44
C MET A 229 -5.08 5.75 -9.02
N ASP A 230 -5.87 6.69 -9.53
CA ASP A 230 -5.35 7.99 -9.98
C ASP A 230 -5.26 9.01 -8.83
N ASP A 231 -4.72 10.19 -9.15
CA ASP A 231 -4.55 11.28 -8.18
C ASP A 231 -5.89 11.81 -7.64
N ASP A 232 -6.99 11.57 -8.35
CA ASP A 232 -8.36 11.96 -7.95
C ASP A 232 -9.05 10.85 -7.11
N GLU A 233 -8.30 9.85 -6.64
CA GLU A 233 -8.79 8.67 -5.90
C GLU A 233 -9.81 7.84 -6.72
N THR A 234 -9.77 7.93 -8.05
CA THR A 234 -10.62 7.16 -8.95
C THR A 234 -9.97 5.82 -9.26
N LEU A 235 -10.76 4.75 -9.17
CA LEU A 235 -10.31 3.41 -9.50
C LEU A 235 -10.41 3.15 -10.99
N HIS A 236 -9.33 2.63 -11.53
CA HIS A 236 -9.21 2.23 -12.91
C HIS A 236 -8.85 0.75 -12.97
N GLU A 237 -9.64 -0.01 -13.74
CA GLU A 237 -9.35 -1.41 -14.02
C GLU A 237 -8.70 -1.52 -15.40
N VAL A 238 -7.62 -2.30 -15.47
CA VAL A 238 -7.00 -2.65 -16.75
C VAL A 238 -7.73 -3.86 -17.33
N ASP A 239 -8.31 -3.72 -18.53
CA ASP A 239 -8.82 -4.87 -19.28
C ASP A 239 -7.66 -5.75 -19.76
N THR A 240 -7.26 -6.68 -18.88
CA THR A 240 -6.14 -7.58 -19.16
C THR A 240 -6.49 -8.65 -20.19
N LYS A 241 -7.78 -8.85 -20.53
CA LYS A 241 -8.25 -9.83 -21.51
C LYS A 241 -8.12 -9.32 -22.95
N ALA A 242 -8.26 -8.02 -23.17
CA ALA A 242 -8.16 -7.39 -24.49
C ALA A 242 -6.72 -7.23 -25.00
N GLY A 243 -5.71 -7.41 -24.17
CA GLY A 243 -4.31 -7.20 -24.55
C GLY A 243 -3.70 -8.29 -25.44
N ARG A 244 -2.55 -7.95 -26.01
CA ARG A 244 -1.72 -8.88 -26.78
C ARG A 244 -1.05 -9.85 -25.81
N THR A 245 -1.11 -11.15 -26.09
CA THR A 245 -0.43 -12.19 -25.30
C THR A 245 0.51 -12.99 -26.21
N ILE A 246 1.76 -13.16 -25.78
CA ILE A 246 2.77 -14.01 -26.42
C ILE A 246 3.13 -15.11 -25.44
N VAL A 247 2.91 -16.36 -25.83
CA VAL A 247 3.27 -17.54 -25.05
C VAL A 247 4.48 -18.21 -25.69
N ARG A 248 5.51 -18.51 -24.91
CA ARG A 248 6.69 -19.26 -25.33
C ARG A 248 6.90 -20.40 -24.35
N ASN A 249 6.55 -21.61 -24.78
CA ASN A 249 6.70 -22.81 -23.97
C ASN A 249 7.94 -23.59 -24.41
N ARG A 250 8.78 -23.93 -23.45
CA ARG A 250 10.01 -24.71 -23.59
C ARG A 250 10.07 -25.73 -22.45
N ALA A 251 10.77 -26.84 -22.67
CA ALA A 251 10.94 -27.88 -21.65
C ALA A 251 11.53 -27.36 -20.32
N ASP A 252 12.35 -26.30 -20.37
CA ASP A 252 13.00 -25.67 -19.23
C ASP A 252 12.26 -24.45 -18.67
N ALA A 253 11.39 -23.82 -19.47
CA ALA A 253 10.67 -22.61 -19.07
C ALA A 253 9.41 -22.35 -19.90
N ASN A 254 8.34 -21.96 -19.22
CA ASN A 254 7.14 -21.38 -19.84
C ASN A 254 7.10 -19.88 -19.56
N VAL A 255 7.05 -19.08 -20.62
CA VAL A 255 7.06 -17.61 -20.54
C VAL A 255 5.79 -17.07 -21.19
N VAL A 256 5.08 -16.21 -20.46
CA VAL A 256 3.91 -15.50 -20.95
C VAL A 256 4.14 -14.00 -20.81
N ASP A 257 4.27 -13.32 -21.94
CA ASP A 257 4.34 -11.87 -22.04
C ASP A 257 2.95 -11.34 -22.42
N GLN A 258 2.46 -10.33 -21.71
CA GLN A 258 1.18 -9.69 -21.97
C GLN A 258 1.34 -8.18 -22.00
N ASP A 259 0.79 -7.56 -23.04
CA ASP A 259 0.78 -6.11 -23.22
C ASP A 259 -0.66 -5.61 -23.26
N TRP A 260 -0.99 -4.61 -22.44
CA TRP A 260 -2.31 -3.97 -22.43
C TRP A 260 -2.18 -2.45 -22.39
N ARG A 261 -3.29 -1.76 -22.65
CA ARG A 261 -3.44 -0.33 -22.39
C ARG A 261 -4.63 -0.12 -21.48
N ASP A 262 -4.49 0.75 -20.49
CA ASP A 262 -5.63 1.19 -19.69
C ASP A 262 -6.45 2.28 -20.41
N ASP A 263 -7.54 2.69 -19.78
CA ASP A 263 -8.44 3.75 -20.23
C ASP A 263 -7.79 5.15 -20.26
N ARG A 264 -6.66 5.35 -19.58
CA ARG A 264 -5.84 6.58 -19.64
C ARG A 264 -4.67 6.47 -20.64
N GLY A 265 -4.57 5.36 -21.36
CA GLY A 265 -3.56 5.15 -22.40
C GLY A 265 -2.18 4.75 -21.87
N THR A 266 -2.02 4.46 -20.57
CA THR A 266 -0.81 3.84 -20.02
C THR A 266 -0.57 2.51 -20.72
N ALA A 267 0.66 2.27 -21.16
CA ALA A 267 1.06 0.97 -21.66
C ALA A 267 1.59 0.14 -20.48
N TRP A 268 1.02 -1.03 -20.33
CA TRP A 268 1.34 -1.98 -19.28
C TRP A 268 1.92 -3.25 -19.91
N HIS A 269 2.90 -3.84 -19.24
CA HIS A 269 3.53 -5.08 -19.64
C HIS A 269 3.68 -6.00 -18.42
N LEU A 270 3.10 -7.20 -18.51
CA LEU A 270 3.28 -8.27 -17.55
C LEU A 270 4.00 -9.44 -18.18
N ARG A 271 5.09 -9.83 -17.54
CA ARG A 271 5.84 -11.02 -17.86
C ARG A 271 5.71 -12.04 -16.75
N ARG A 272 5.28 -13.25 -17.08
CA ARG A 272 5.20 -14.39 -16.16
C ARG A 272 6.12 -15.49 -16.65
N ILE A 273 6.90 -16.06 -15.75
CA ILE A 273 7.87 -17.11 -16.06
C ILE A 273 7.69 -18.24 -15.07
N LEU A 274 7.49 -19.45 -15.59
CA LEU A 274 7.52 -20.68 -14.83
C LEU A 274 8.79 -21.45 -15.22
N THR A 275 9.59 -21.86 -14.24
CA THR A 275 10.77 -22.72 -14.41
C THR A 275 10.80 -23.82 -13.36
N ALA A 276 11.67 -24.80 -13.52
CA ALA A 276 12.01 -25.70 -12.43
C ALA A 276 12.62 -24.88 -11.29
N GLY A 277 12.25 -25.21 -10.05
CA GLY A 277 12.79 -24.58 -8.85
C GLY A 277 14.18 -25.12 -8.51
N PRO A 278 14.91 -24.46 -7.59
CA PRO A 278 16.28 -24.83 -7.23
C PRO A 278 16.38 -26.15 -6.44
N ILE A 279 15.24 -26.68 -5.95
CA ILE A 279 15.16 -27.93 -5.20
C ILE A 279 14.34 -28.94 -6.01
N ALA A 280 14.74 -30.21 -6.02
CA ALA A 280 13.97 -31.27 -6.67
C ALA A 280 12.54 -31.34 -6.10
N GLY A 281 11.53 -31.46 -6.98
CA GLY A 281 10.14 -31.42 -6.54
C GLY A 281 9.62 -30.01 -6.27
N SER A 282 10.23 -28.98 -6.87
CA SER A 282 9.75 -27.60 -6.78
C SER A 282 9.73 -26.92 -8.14
N LEU A 283 8.79 -25.99 -8.32
CA LEU A 283 8.70 -25.08 -9.45
C LEU A 283 8.89 -23.64 -8.95
N ALA A 284 9.48 -22.78 -9.78
CA ALA A 284 9.62 -21.36 -9.51
C ALA A 284 8.73 -20.58 -10.47
N LEU A 285 7.92 -19.68 -9.92
CA LEU A 285 7.03 -18.80 -10.68
C LEU A 285 7.42 -17.34 -10.38
N SER A 286 7.77 -16.58 -11.40
CA SER A 286 8.07 -15.15 -11.29
C SER A 286 7.16 -14.31 -12.16
N TRP A 287 6.85 -13.10 -11.67
CA TRP A 287 5.96 -12.15 -12.30
C TRP A 287 6.65 -10.79 -12.27
N GLU A 288 6.68 -10.09 -13.39
CA GLU A 288 7.21 -8.74 -13.53
C GLU A 288 6.15 -7.89 -14.20
N LEU A 289 5.62 -6.91 -13.47
CA LEU A 289 4.65 -5.95 -13.97
C LEU A 289 5.34 -4.60 -14.14
N THR A 290 5.25 -4.02 -15.33
CA THR A 290 5.79 -2.70 -15.65
C THR A 290 4.73 -1.84 -16.30
N ALA A 291 4.79 -0.54 -16.04
CA ALA A 291 3.96 0.47 -16.67
C ALA A 291 4.86 1.59 -17.20
N ASN A 292 4.46 2.23 -18.29
CA ASN A 292 5.21 3.38 -18.84
C ASN A 292 4.86 4.71 -18.17
N GLN A 293 3.99 4.70 -17.17
CA GLN A 293 3.63 5.83 -16.31
C GLN A 293 3.53 5.33 -14.88
N ASP A 294 3.84 6.20 -13.92
CA ASP A 294 3.68 5.90 -12.49
C ASP A 294 2.20 5.74 -12.14
N ARG A 295 1.90 4.68 -11.38
CA ARG A 295 0.55 4.27 -10.99
C ARG A 295 0.56 3.69 -9.59
N GLU A 296 -0.41 4.07 -8.77
CA GLU A 296 -0.63 3.44 -7.47
C GLU A 296 -1.43 2.15 -7.66
N LEU A 297 -0.72 1.01 -7.61
CA LEU A 297 -1.34 -0.32 -7.65
C LEU A 297 -2.00 -0.64 -6.31
N LEU A 298 -3.17 -1.29 -6.37
CA LEU A 298 -3.96 -1.72 -5.21
C LEU A 298 -3.90 -3.24 -5.00
#